data_AF-A0A9E8TL94-F1
#
_entry.id   AF-A0A9E8TL94-F1
#
_cell.length_a   1.000
_cell.length_b   1.000
_cell.length_c   1.000
_cell.angle_alpha   90.00
_cell.angle_beta   90.00
_cell.angle_gamma   90.00
#
_symmetry.space_group_name_H-M   'P 1'
#
loop_
_entity.id
_entity.type
_entity.pdbx_description
1 polymer ?
#
loop_
_entity_poly.entity_id
_entity_poly.type
_entity_poly.pdbx_seq_one_letter_code
_entity_poly.pdbx_strand_id
1 'polypeptide(L)'
;MSTPISFTPASTFVSGYPSAQEWLVAVMEDGVWVRASDVFDDKDEAKKAAAATPGGVLIGRETSPWAEIVEPRPREEYEYDGRMDPIVNRLIDGENADIRHALEADQSIAVTRYDKPRDRVAHRIGCPSLTDLLDRQKAWSTNFRQRLAEDHTFRPALPTFMTRDAARNLQLRECKVCAPDLADTPPPIRSLAAEGLSDHHIGLDLVTEGGSSQGIITDIDLHRSETTQRWSSDHVTVTTETGKYEYAGKDRVFVLTAVNKAAIARQEKHVRDLVGAA
;
A
#
# COMPACT_ATOMS: atom_id res chain seq x y z
N MET A 1 -25.86 -28.57 -14.02
CA MET A 1 -24.82 -28.53 -12.98
C MET A 1 -24.91 -27.16 -12.32
N SER A 2 -25.46 -27.11 -11.11
CA SER A 2 -25.78 -25.86 -10.41
C SER A 2 -24.60 -25.45 -9.53
N THR A 3 -24.18 -24.20 -9.63
CA THR A 3 -23.05 -23.63 -8.90
C THR A 3 -23.37 -23.55 -7.39
N PRO A 4 -22.49 -24.01 -6.48
CA PRO A 4 -22.72 -23.86 -5.04
C PRO A 4 -22.59 -22.38 -4.64
N ILE A 5 -23.60 -21.85 -3.95
CA ILE A 5 -23.59 -20.51 -3.38
C ILE A 5 -23.08 -20.62 -1.95
N SER A 6 -21.96 -19.97 -1.65
CA SER A 6 -21.41 -19.86 -0.29
C SER A 6 -22.09 -18.72 0.45
N PHE A 7 -22.63 -19.00 1.65
CA PHE A 7 -23.26 -18.00 2.50
C PHE A 7 -22.38 -17.70 3.73
N THR A 8 -22.11 -16.41 3.94
CA THR A 8 -21.43 -15.90 5.15
C THR A 8 -22.50 -15.47 6.17
N PRO A 9 -22.38 -15.82 7.46
CA PRO A 9 -23.35 -15.38 8.47
C PRO A 9 -23.30 -13.86 8.64
N ALA A 10 -24.47 -13.23 8.68
CA ALA A 10 -24.63 -11.78 8.78
C ALA A 10 -24.03 -11.26 10.10
N SER A 11 -23.01 -10.40 10.00
CA SER A 11 -22.59 -9.52 11.09
C SER A 11 -23.61 -8.41 11.25
N THR A 12 -24.04 -8.14 12.48
CA THR A 12 -24.92 -7.03 12.85
C THR A 12 -24.24 -5.68 12.59
N PHE A 13 -24.44 -5.12 11.39
CA PHE A 13 -24.24 -3.70 11.12
C PHE A 13 -25.59 -2.98 11.19
N VAL A 14 -25.70 -1.97 12.03
CA VAL A 14 -26.86 -1.08 12.09
C VAL A 14 -26.58 0.08 11.13
N SER A 15 -27.34 0.16 10.04
CA SER A 15 -27.25 1.22 9.05
C SER A 15 -28.67 1.70 8.70
N GLY A 16 -28.95 2.98 8.94
CA GLY A 16 -30.26 3.62 8.75
C GLY A 16 -30.61 3.95 7.29
N TYR A 17 -30.34 3.03 6.36
CA TYR A 17 -30.69 3.16 4.94
C TYR A 17 -31.79 2.15 4.58
N PRO A 18 -32.64 2.42 3.56
CA PRO A 18 -33.64 1.47 3.09
C PRO A 18 -32.93 0.30 2.39
N SER A 19 -32.56 -0.72 3.16
CA SER A 19 -32.12 -2.01 2.65
C SER A 19 -33.35 -2.83 2.27
N ALA A 20 -33.42 -3.33 1.04
CA ALA A 20 -34.36 -4.41 0.74
C ALA A 20 -33.81 -5.71 1.36
N GLN A 21 -34.69 -6.56 1.87
CA GLN A 21 -34.30 -7.85 2.43
C GLN A 21 -34.97 -8.95 1.62
N GLU A 22 -34.15 -9.76 0.97
CA GLU A 22 -34.56 -10.95 0.25
C GLU A 22 -34.41 -12.17 1.15
N TRP A 23 -35.33 -13.12 1.05
CA TRP A 23 -35.38 -14.32 1.89
C TRP A 23 -35.48 -15.57 1.03
N LEU A 24 -34.82 -16.66 1.41
CA LEU A 24 -35.00 -17.97 0.78
C LEU A 24 -34.94 -19.09 1.82
N VAL A 25 -35.45 -20.26 1.45
CA VAL A 25 -35.35 -21.48 2.25
C VAL A 25 -34.21 -22.33 1.71
N ALA A 26 -33.37 -22.84 2.60
CA ALA A 26 -32.33 -23.81 2.28
C ALA A 26 -32.41 -25.03 3.20
N VAL A 27 -31.92 -26.17 2.70
CA VAL A 27 -31.78 -27.43 3.46
C VAL A 27 -30.32 -27.85 3.44
N MET A 28 -29.90 -28.64 4.44
CA MET A 28 -28.56 -29.20 4.47
C MET A 28 -28.57 -30.60 3.85
N GLU A 29 -27.88 -30.76 2.72
CA GLU A 29 -27.71 -32.02 2.01
C GLU A 29 -26.22 -32.33 1.93
N ASP A 30 -25.80 -33.50 2.42
CA ASP A 30 -24.41 -33.97 2.41
C ASP A 30 -23.38 -32.94 2.94
N GLY A 31 -23.78 -32.17 3.96
CA GLY A 31 -22.94 -31.15 4.59
C GLY A 31 -22.87 -29.81 3.84
N VAL A 32 -23.67 -29.63 2.78
CA VAL A 32 -23.75 -28.40 1.98
C VAL A 32 -25.16 -27.83 2.06
N TRP A 33 -25.27 -26.50 2.11
CA TRP A 33 -26.55 -25.81 2.04
C TRP A 33 -27.05 -25.73 0.59
N VAL A 34 -28.22 -26.28 0.34
CA VAL A 34 -28.87 -26.29 -0.98
C VAL A 34 -30.15 -25.47 -0.92
N ARG A 35 -30.37 -24.62 -1.93
CA ARG A 35 -31.58 -23.81 -2.05
C ARG A 35 -32.81 -24.72 -2.26
N ALA A 36 -33.81 -24.55 -1.41
CA ALA A 36 -35.04 -25.34 -1.39
C ALA A 36 -36.29 -24.55 -1.86
N SER A 37 -36.19 -23.23 -2.01
CA SER A 37 -37.29 -22.37 -2.49
C SER A 37 -36.79 -21.27 -3.42
N ASP A 38 -37.73 -20.55 -4.03
CA ASP A 38 -37.45 -19.25 -4.63
C ASP A 38 -37.20 -18.15 -3.59
N VAL A 39 -36.76 -16.98 -4.07
CA VAL A 39 -36.51 -15.80 -3.25
C VAL A 39 -37.84 -15.08 -2.99
N PHE A 40 -38.04 -14.65 -1.74
CA PHE A 40 -39.20 -13.92 -1.26
C PHE A 40 -38.77 -12.51 -0.84
N ASP A 41 -39.56 -11.52 -1.21
CA ASP A 41 -39.41 -10.14 -0.71
C ASP A 41 -40.12 -9.95 0.66
N ASP A 42 -41.04 -10.86 1.00
CA ASP A 42 -41.77 -10.87 2.27
C ASP A 42 -41.25 -11.98 3.19
N LYS A 43 -40.82 -11.58 4.40
CA LYS A 43 -40.23 -12.48 5.39
C LYS A 43 -41.24 -13.51 5.93
N ASP A 44 -42.50 -13.16 6.06
CA ASP A 44 -43.50 -14.02 6.68
C ASP A 44 -44.01 -15.09 5.70
N GLU A 45 -44.04 -14.78 4.39
CA GLU A 45 -44.19 -15.80 3.35
C GLU A 45 -43.01 -16.78 3.35
N ALA A 46 -41.79 -16.27 3.43
CA ALA A 46 -40.58 -17.09 3.49
C ALA A 46 -40.55 -18.01 4.73
N LYS A 47 -40.99 -17.52 5.89
CA LYS A 47 -41.14 -18.34 7.12
C LYS A 47 -42.17 -19.47 6.94
N LYS A 48 -43.30 -19.19 6.29
CA LYS A 48 -44.32 -20.22 6.01
C LYS A 48 -43.74 -21.30 5.09
N ALA A 49 -43.00 -20.91 4.06
CA ALA A 49 -42.31 -21.83 3.17
C ALA A 49 -41.25 -22.67 3.91
N ALA A 50 -40.47 -22.07 4.80
CA ALA A 50 -39.49 -22.78 5.63
C ALA A 50 -40.16 -23.81 6.54
N ALA A 51 -41.26 -23.45 7.21
CA ALA A 51 -42.00 -24.35 8.08
C ALA A 51 -42.65 -25.53 7.32
N ALA A 52 -43.00 -25.33 6.06
CA ALA A 52 -43.55 -26.38 5.19
C ALA A 52 -42.47 -27.29 4.59
N THR A 53 -41.18 -26.94 4.72
CA THR A 53 -40.05 -27.69 4.15
C THR A 53 -39.34 -28.47 5.26
N PRO A 54 -39.32 -29.82 5.23
CA PRO A 54 -38.62 -30.61 6.23
C PRO A 54 -37.13 -30.25 6.30
N GLY A 55 -36.67 -29.80 7.48
CA GLY A 55 -35.29 -29.33 7.66
C GLY A 55 -34.97 -27.97 7.04
N GLY A 56 -35.99 -27.25 6.56
CA GLY A 56 -35.83 -25.93 5.94
C GLY A 56 -35.39 -24.86 6.94
N VAL A 57 -34.34 -24.13 6.60
CA VAL A 57 -33.85 -22.96 7.34
C VAL A 57 -34.02 -21.72 6.49
N LEU A 58 -34.48 -20.64 7.12
CA LEU A 58 -34.65 -19.34 6.49
C LEU A 58 -33.32 -18.61 6.41
N ILE A 59 -32.90 -18.22 5.21
CA ILE A 59 -31.71 -17.42 4.94
C ILE A 59 -32.17 -16.04 4.43
N GLY A 60 -31.68 -14.97 5.07
CA GLY A 60 -31.92 -13.60 4.64
C GLY A 60 -30.67 -12.98 4.04
N ARG A 61 -30.83 -12.24 2.94
CA ARG A 61 -29.80 -11.42 2.32
C ARG A 61 -30.27 -9.97 2.32
N GLU A 62 -29.40 -9.08 2.78
CA GLU A 62 -29.58 -7.65 2.58
C GLU A 62 -29.20 -7.29 1.13
N THR A 63 -30.17 -6.82 0.35
CA THR A 63 -29.93 -6.29 -0.99
C THR A 63 -29.90 -4.77 -0.91
N SER A 64 -28.69 -4.23 -0.98
CA SER A 64 -28.50 -2.79 -1.19
C SER A 64 -28.66 -2.50 -2.68
N PRO A 65 -29.31 -1.39 -3.08
CA PRO A 65 -29.37 -0.97 -4.48
C PRO A 65 -27.98 -0.68 -5.09
N TRP A 66 -26.92 -0.63 -4.28
CA TRP A 66 -25.53 -0.54 -4.74
C TRP A 66 -24.88 -1.90 -5.04
N ALA A 67 -25.62 -2.99 -4.91
CA ALA A 67 -25.21 -4.31 -5.38
C ALA A 67 -25.59 -4.53 -6.85
N GLU A 68 -25.54 -3.48 -7.69
CA GLU A 68 -24.93 -3.69 -8.99
C GLU A 68 -23.54 -4.23 -8.68
N ILE A 69 -23.42 -5.56 -8.68
CA ILE A 69 -22.16 -6.20 -8.99
C ILE A 69 -21.82 -5.56 -10.32
N VAL A 70 -20.98 -4.51 -10.29
CA VAL A 70 -20.15 -4.18 -11.44
C VAL A 70 -19.48 -5.51 -11.68
N GLU A 71 -19.99 -6.28 -12.65
CA GLU A 71 -19.32 -7.48 -13.11
C GLU A 71 -17.87 -7.06 -13.18
N PRO A 72 -16.95 -7.67 -12.39
CA PRO A 72 -15.57 -7.28 -12.45
C PRO A 72 -15.26 -7.38 -13.92
N ARG A 73 -15.11 -6.23 -14.60
CA ARG A 73 -14.94 -6.21 -16.06
C ARG A 73 -13.92 -7.29 -16.29
N PRO A 74 -14.24 -8.36 -17.06
CA PRO A 74 -13.32 -9.46 -17.20
C PRO A 74 -11.99 -8.81 -17.46
N ARG A 75 -11.03 -9.02 -16.53
CA ARG A 75 -9.71 -8.45 -16.67
C ARG A 75 -9.23 -9.14 -17.92
N GLU A 76 -9.39 -8.48 -19.06
CA GLU A 76 -8.99 -9.02 -20.34
C GLU A 76 -7.52 -9.36 -20.10
N GLU A 77 -7.24 -10.66 -20.02
CA GLU A 77 -5.89 -11.18 -20.03
C GLU A 77 -5.41 -10.90 -21.44
N TYR A 78 -5.04 -9.64 -21.66
CA TYR A 78 -4.37 -9.21 -22.86
C TYR A 78 -3.02 -9.93 -22.85
N GLU A 79 -2.89 -10.97 -23.67
CA GLU A 79 -1.61 -11.58 -23.97
C GLU A 79 -0.67 -10.48 -24.46
N TYR A 80 0.38 -10.25 -23.68
CA TYR A 80 1.43 -9.33 -24.06
C TYR A 80 2.21 -9.91 -25.24
N ASP A 81 2.06 -9.35 -26.43
CA ASP A 81 2.68 -9.88 -27.67
C ASP A 81 4.08 -9.32 -27.98
N GLY A 82 4.64 -8.48 -27.11
CA GLY A 82 6.01 -7.96 -27.23
C GLY A 82 6.26 -6.98 -28.38
N ARG A 83 5.27 -6.67 -29.21
CA ARG A 83 5.48 -5.82 -30.41
C ARG A 83 5.93 -4.39 -30.06
N MET A 84 5.56 -3.91 -28.88
CA MET A 84 5.93 -2.58 -28.39
C MET A 84 7.30 -2.53 -27.69
N ASP A 85 7.94 -3.67 -27.39
CA ASP A 85 9.21 -3.71 -26.64
C ASP A 85 10.31 -2.82 -27.25
N PRO A 86 10.56 -2.81 -28.57
CA PRO A 86 11.61 -1.96 -29.13
C PRO A 86 11.30 -0.46 -29.04
N ILE A 87 10.02 -0.09 -28.98
CA ILE A 87 9.60 1.31 -28.79
C ILE A 87 9.75 1.67 -27.31
N VAL A 88 9.23 0.81 -26.42
CA VAL A 88 9.31 1.01 -24.96
C VAL A 88 10.76 1.11 -24.51
N ASN A 89 11.65 0.24 -24.99
CA ASN A 89 13.07 0.30 -24.63
C ASN A 89 13.72 1.62 -25.04
N ARG A 90 13.40 2.15 -26.23
CA ARG A 90 13.89 3.48 -26.65
C ARG A 90 13.34 4.62 -25.77
N LEU A 91 12.08 4.51 -25.33
CA LEU A 91 11.49 5.48 -24.41
C LEU A 91 12.16 5.42 -23.04
N ILE A 92 12.40 4.20 -22.53
CA ILE A 92 13.13 3.96 -21.28
C ILE A 92 14.53 4.56 -21.37
N ASP A 93 15.25 4.37 -22.47
CA ASP A 93 16.58 4.93 -22.65
C ASP A 93 16.57 6.47 -22.62
N GLY A 94 15.56 7.09 -23.26
CA GLY A 94 15.35 8.54 -23.21
C GLY A 94 15.03 9.05 -21.80
N GLU A 95 14.09 8.40 -21.12
CA GLU A 95 13.70 8.76 -19.75
C GLU A 95 14.86 8.57 -18.76
N ASN A 96 15.66 7.51 -18.91
CA ASN A 96 16.88 7.29 -18.13
C ASN A 96 17.95 8.35 -18.43
N ALA A 97 18.06 8.82 -19.68
CA ALA A 97 18.95 9.92 -20.03
C ALA A 97 18.50 11.24 -19.38
N ASP A 98 17.19 11.51 -19.31
CA ASP A 98 16.64 12.67 -18.61
C ASP A 98 16.94 12.63 -17.10
N ILE A 99 16.76 11.46 -16.47
CA ILE A 99 17.13 11.24 -15.06
C ILE A 99 18.63 11.46 -14.87
N ARG A 100 19.48 10.84 -15.70
CA ARG A 100 20.93 11.00 -15.64
C ARG A 100 21.33 12.47 -15.72
N HIS A 101 20.83 13.19 -16.73
CA HIS A 101 21.12 14.60 -16.93
C HIS A 101 20.71 15.45 -15.71
N ALA A 102 19.55 15.17 -15.10
CA ALA A 102 19.14 15.82 -13.87
C ALA A 102 20.12 15.57 -12.70
N LEU A 103 20.54 14.31 -12.51
CA LEU A 103 21.46 13.92 -11.44
C LEU A 103 22.87 14.49 -11.62
N GLU A 104 23.35 14.58 -12.87
CA GLU A 104 24.61 15.24 -13.24
C GLU A 104 24.56 16.76 -13.05
N ALA A 105 23.36 17.36 -13.12
CA ALA A 105 23.10 18.76 -12.85
C ALA A 105 22.83 19.07 -11.36
N ASP A 106 23.25 18.19 -10.44
CA ASP A 106 23.09 18.32 -8.99
C ASP A 106 21.63 18.49 -8.52
N GLN A 107 20.67 17.96 -9.27
CA GLN A 107 19.26 17.98 -8.88
C GLN A 107 18.95 16.87 -7.87
N SER A 108 18.99 17.22 -6.59
CA SER A 108 18.82 16.27 -5.48
C SER A 108 17.37 16.00 -5.06
N ILE A 109 16.40 16.73 -5.62
CA ILE A 109 14.97 16.64 -5.25
C ILE A 109 14.15 16.18 -6.46
N ALA A 110 13.33 15.16 -6.25
CA ALA A 110 12.33 14.71 -7.19
C ALA A 110 10.93 15.12 -6.69
N VAL A 111 10.13 15.73 -7.57
CA VAL A 111 8.77 16.20 -7.27
C VAL A 111 7.77 15.37 -8.06
N THR A 112 6.91 14.65 -7.35
CA THR A 112 5.82 13.88 -7.97
C THR A 112 4.58 14.76 -8.15
N ARG A 113 3.75 14.43 -9.15
CA ARG A 113 2.50 15.16 -9.49
C ARG A 113 2.71 16.66 -9.67
N TYR A 114 3.81 17.05 -10.31
CA TYR A 114 4.18 18.45 -10.51
C TYR A 114 3.11 19.24 -11.27
N ASP A 115 2.33 18.60 -12.13
CA ASP A 115 1.18 19.19 -12.83
C ASP A 115 0.00 19.56 -11.92
N LYS A 116 -0.07 19.02 -10.69
CA LYS A 116 -1.19 19.20 -9.76
C LYS A 116 -0.74 19.94 -8.49
N PRO A 117 -0.86 21.27 -8.41
CA PRO A 117 -0.30 22.09 -7.31
C PRO A 117 -0.64 21.59 -5.89
N ARG A 118 -1.90 21.18 -5.65
CA ARG A 118 -2.35 20.66 -4.34
C ARG A 118 -1.77 19.29 -3.99
N ASP A 119 -1.29 18.58 -5.00
CA ASP A 119 -0.85 17.20 -4.91
C ASP A 119 0.67 17.03 -4.97
N ARG A 120 1.43 18.10 -5.24
CA ARG A 120 2.89 18.04 -5.36
C ARG A 120 3.51 17.54 -4.06
N VAL A 121 4.40 16.57 -4.17
CA VAL A 121 5.19 16.06 -3.05
C VAL A 121 6.65 16.02 -3.44
N ALA A 122 7.51 16.60 -2.60
CA ALA A 122 8.95 16.55 -2.75
C ALA A 122 9.54 15.32 -2.07
N HIS A 123 10.53 14.73 -2.72
CA HIS A 123 11.23 13.54 -2.30
C HIS A 123 12.74 13.70 -2.52
N ARG A 124 13.55 13.03 -1.71
CA ARG A 124 14.96 12.77 -2.05
C ARG A 124 15.02 11.71 -3.14
N ILE A 125 16.05 11.74 -3.99
CA ILE A 125 16.27 10.75 -5.06
C ILE A 125 16.25 9.31 -4.51
N GLY A 126 16.96 9.05 -3.41
CA GLY A 126 16.99 7.73 -2.77
C GLY A 126 15.72 7.34 -2.00
N CYS A 127 14.60 8.04 -2.16
CA CYS A 127 13.37 7.70 -1.44
C CYS A 127 12.79 6.36 -1.93
N PRO A 128 12.51 5.39 -1.03
CA PRO A 128 11.94 4.11 -1.45
C PRO A 128 10.61 4.22 -2.20
N SER A 129 9.79 5.24 -1.90
CA SER A 129 8.52 5.48 -2.59
C SER A 129 8.68 5.91 -4.05
N LEU A 130 9.90 6.25 -4.49
CA LEU A 130 10.20 6.59 -5.87
C LEU A 130 10.75 5.41 -6.67
N THR A 131 11.01 4.26 -6.05
CA THR A 131 11.67 3.12 -6.71
C THR A 131 10.98 2.74 -8.01
N ASP A 132 9.65 2.60 -7.98
CA ASP A 132 8.87 2.21 -9.17
C ASP A 132 8.77 3.31 -10.24
N LEU A 133 9.14 4.56 -9.89
CA LEU A 133 9.13 5.70 -10.82
C LEU A 133 10.51 5.96 -11.42
N LEU A 134 11.58 5.72 -10.66
CA LEU A 134 12.97 5.95 -11.07
C LEU A 134 13.57 4.74 -11.78
N ASP A 135 13.17 3.51 -11.40
CA ASP A 135 13.45 2.32 -12.17
C ASP A 135 12.48 2.26 -13.37
N ARG A 136 12.92 2.81 -14.51
CA ARG A 136 12.07 2.92 -15.70
C ARG A 136 11.65 1.58 -16.27
N GLN A 137 12.42 0.51 -16.04
CA GLN A 137 12.00 -0.84 -16.43
C GLN A 137 10.76 -1.28 -15.64
N LYS A 138 10.71 -0.98 -14.33
CA LYS A 138 9.52 -1.24 -13.49
C LYS A 138 8.37 -0.29 -13.79
N ALA A 139 8.67 0.98 -14.05
CA ALA A 139 7.67 1.99 -14.35
C ALA A 139 6.82 1.56 -15.56
N TRP A 140 7.44 1.01 -16.60
CA TRP A 140 6.77 0.47 -17.79
C TRP A 140 6.18 -0.93 -17.57
N SER A 141 5.16 -1.01 -16.69
CA SER A 141 4.37 -2.22 -16.48
C SER A 141 3.64 -2.70 -17.75
N THR A 142 3.24 -3.97 -17.79
CA THR A 142 2.49 -4.56 -18.91
C THR A 142 1.28 -3.72 -19.33
N ASN A 143 0.51 -3.21 -18.36
CA ASN A 143 -0.65 -2.35 -18.60
C ASN A 143 -0.26 -1.03 -19.30
N PHE A 144 0.88 -0.43 -18.95
CA PHE A 144 1.35 0.79 -19.59
C PHE A 144 1.92 0.53 -20.99
N ARG A 145 2.55 -0.62 -21.21
CA ARG A 145 2.99 -1.05 -22.55
C ARG A 145 1.80 -1.29 -23.48
N GLN A 146 0.72 -1.89 -22.96
CA GLN A 146 -0.53 -2.07 -23.69
C GLN A 146 -1.21 -0.72 -23.99
N ARG A 147 -1.33 0.14 -22.99
CA ARG A 147 -1.91 1.48 -23.18
C ARG A 147 -1.13 2.32 -24.19
N LEU A 148 0.19 2.12 -24.30
CA LEU A 148 1.00 2.76 -25.33
C LEU A 148 0.60 2.32 -26.75
N ALA A 149 0.12 1.09 -26.94
CA ALA A 149 -0.36 0.63 -28.24
C ALA A 149 -1.67 1.30 -28.67
N GLU A 150 -2.51 1.68 -27.70
CA GLU A 150 -3.75 2.44 -27.93
C GLU A 150 -3.48 3.94 -28.08
N ASP A 151 -2.57 4.48 -27.27
CA ASP A 151 -2.17 5.88 -27.24
C ASP A 151 -0.64 5.99 -27.24
N HIS A 152 -0.08 6.28 -28.42
CA HIS A 152 1.36 6.39 -28.62
C HIS A 152 2.01 7.56 -27.87
N THR A 153 1.22 8.48 -27.33
CA THR A 153 1.69 9.62 -26.53
C THR A 153 1.72 9.30 -25.04
N PHE A 154 1.08 8.20 -24.61
CA PHE A 154 1.00 7.81 -23.21
C PHE A 154 2.39 7.51 -22.64
N ARG A 155 2.71 8.09 -21.47
CA ARG A 155 3.95 7.82 -20.73
C ARG A 155 3.64 7.60 -19.25
N PRO A 156 4.29 6.63 -18.58
CA PRO A 156 4.27 6.57 -17.12
C PRO A 156 4.87 7.86 -16.55
N ALA A 157 4.32 8.35 -15.45
CA ALA A 157 4.77 9.59 -14.85
C ALA A 157 6.29 9.56 -14.56
N LEU A 158 6.97 10.63 -14.95
CA LEU A 158 8.37 10.90 -14.59
C LEU A 158 8.37 12.08 -13.59
N PRO A 159 9.02 11.94 -12.42
CA PRO A 159 9.13 13.04 -11.47
C PRO A 159 9.85 14.25 -12.10
N THR A 160 9.51 15.45 -11.65
CA THR A 160 10.25 16.66 -12.01
C THR A 160 11.44 16.80 -11.06
N PHE A 161 12.63 16.88 -11.62
CA PHE A 161 13.86 17.03 -10.84
C PHE A 161 14.23 18.51 -10.68
N MET A 162 14.76 18.86 -9.52
CA MET A 162 15.22 20.22 -9.23
C MET A 162 16.24 20.23 -8.09
N THR A 163 16.92 21.36 -7.94
CA THR A 163 17.80 21.61 -6.79
C THR A 163 16.98 21.77 -5.52
N ARG A 164 17.62 21.53 -4.36
CA ARG A 164 16.99 21.73 -3.04
C ARG A 164 16.48 23.16 -2.88
N ASP A 165 17.26 24.16 -3.31
CA ASP A 165 16.88 25.58 -3.19
C ASP A 165 15.68 25.93 -4.07
N ALA A 166 15.60 25.39 -5.28
CA ALA A 166 14.43 25.57 -6.13
C ALA A 166 13.17 24.95 -5.50
N ALA A 167 13.29 23.76 -4.91
CA ALA A 167 12.19 23.09 -4.23
C ALA A 167 11.70 23.88 -2.99
N ARG A 168 12.61 24.48 -2.22
CA ARG A 168 12.28 25.33 -1.05
C ARG A 168 11.39 26.50 -1.42
N ASN A 169 11.68 27.16 -2.54
CA ASN A 169 10.92 28.31 -3.01
C ASN A 169 9.48 27.97 -3.45
N LEU A 170 9.16 26.69 -3.64
CA LEU A 170 7.85 26.24 -4.16
C LEU A 170 6.86 25.80 -3.08
N GLN A 171 7.20 25.90 -1.79
CA GLN A 171 6.34 25.50 -0.65
C GLN A 171 5.70 24.10 -0.84
N LEU A 172 6.51 23.14 -1.30
CA LEU A 172 6.04 21.79 -1.61
C LEU A 172 5.68 21.02 -0.34
N ARG A 173 4.73 20.08 -0.44
CA ARG A 173 4.51 19.10 0.63
C ARG A 173 5.71 18.17 0.68
N GLU A 174 6.19 17.87 1.88
CA GLU A 174 7.32 16.99 2.07
C GLU A 174 6.89 15.53 2.21
N CYS A 175 7.60 14.63 1.53
CA CYS A 175 7.43 13.20 1.75
C CYS A 175 7.79 12.86 3.19
N LYS A 176 6.84 12.32 3.94
CA LYS A 176 7.03 11.90 5.34
C LYS A 176 8.04 10.75 5.51
N VAL A 177 8.30 9.99 4.44
CA VAL A 177 9.21 8.83 4.46
C VAL A 177 10.66 9.27 4.35
N CYS A 178 11.01 10.02 3.30
CA CYS A 178 12.41 10.41 3.09
C CYS A 178 12.77 11.76 3.70
N ALA A 179 11.80 12.56 4.16
CA ALA A 179 11.95 13.91 4.69
C ALA A 179 13.03 14.70 3.92
N PRO A 180 12.71 15.30 2.77
CA PRO A 180 13.68 15.94 1.89
C PRO A 180 14.45 17.13 2.48
N ASP A 181 14.20 17.50 3.76
CA ASP A 181 14.81 18.61 4.49
C ASP A 181 14.61 19.95 3.75
N LEU A 182 13.40 20.16 3.20
CA LEU A 182 13.08 21.43 2.54
C LEU A 182 12.80 22.51 3.58
N ALA A 183 12.02 22.20 4.61
CA ALA A 183 11.88 23.05 5.78
C ALA A 183 13.15 23.02 6.67
N ASP A 184 13.43 24.12 7.36
CA ASP A 184 14.49 24.20 8.38
C ASP A 184 14.13 23.48 9.70
N THR A 185 13.06 22.68 9.68
CA THR A 185 12.56 21.94 10.85
C THR A 185 13.09 20.51 10.81
N PRO A 186 13.72 20.01 11.89
CA PRO A 186 14.18 18.63 11.92
C PRO A 186 13.01 17.64 11.74
N PRO A 187 13.26 16.47 11.12
CA PRO A 187 12.23 15.45 10.95
C PRO A 187 11.64 15.05 12.31
N PRO A 188 10.33 14.79 12.39
CA PRO A 188 9.68 14.56 13.68
C PRO A 188 10.13 13.23 14.27
N ILE A 189 10.41 13.26 15.58
CA ILE A 189 10.62 12.08 16.40
C ILE A 189 9.24 11.56 16.81
N ARG A 190 8.97 10.29 16.52
CA ARG A 190 7.74 9.62 16.95
C ARG A 190 8.04 8.77 18.19
N SER A 191 7.25 8.97 19.23
CA SER A 191 7.26 8.07 20.38
C SER A 191 6.14 7.04 20.24
N LEU A 192 6.48 5.77 20.46
CA LEU A 192 5.54 4.65 20.47
C LEU A 192 5.93 3.66 21.56
N ALA A 193 5.00 2.77 21.93
CA ALA A 193 5.34 1.61 22.74
C ALA A 193 6.22 0.65 21.92
N ALA A 194 7.18 -0.02 22.55
CA ALA A 194 8.09 -0.96 21.89
C ALA A 194 7.31 -2.07 21.17
N GLU A 195 6.21 -2.55 21.74
CA GLU A 195 5.33 -3.55 21.12
C GLU A 195 4.64 -3.07 19.83
N GLY A 196 4.64 -1.75 19.58
CA GLY A 196 4.12 -1.15 18.35
C GLY A 196 5.14 -1.07 17.21
N LEU A 197 6.39 -1.48 17.45
CA LEU A 197 7.39 -1.63 16.39
C LEU A 197 7.00 -2.78 15.45
N SER A 198 7.34 -2.63 14.18
CA SER A 198 6.96 -3.54 13.09
C SER A 198 7.87 -3.33 11.89
N ASP A 199 7.77 -4.20 10.88
CA ASP A 199 8.58 -4.18 9.66
C ASP A 199 8.60 -2.80 8.96
N HIS A 200 7.53 -2.02 9.09
CA HIS A 200 7.47 -0.65 8.55
C HIS A 200 8.47 0.32 9.18
N HIS A 201 9.06 -0.03 10.32
CA HIS A 201 10.07 0.76 11.02
C HIS A 201 11.50 0.33 10.71
N ILE A 202 11.70 -0.79 10.00
CA ILE A 202 13.02 -1.22 9.55
C ILE A 202 13.57 -0.16 8.57
N GLY A 203 14.83 0.23 8.76
CA GLY A 203 15.49 1.30 8.01
C GLY A 203 15.32 2.70 8.60
N LEU A 204 14.50 2.86 9.65
CA LEU A 204 14.39 4.10 10.41
C LEU A 204 15.47 4.18 11.49
N ASP A 205 15.78 5.39 11.92
CA ASP A 205 16.77 5.64 12.97
C ASP A 205 16.10 5.48 14.34
N LEU A 206 16.61 4.55 15.15
CA LEU A 206 16.25 4.48 16.56
C LEU A 206 16.96 5.63 17.26
N VAL A 207 16.23 6.44 18.02
CA VAL A 207 16.81 7.60 18.70
C VAL A 207 16.49 7.57 20.19
N THR A 208 17.28 8.28 20.98
CA THR A 208 16.93 8.57 22.37
C THR A 208 15.79 9.60 22.43
N GLU A 209 15.18 9.78 23.60
CA GLU A 209 14.19 10.86 23.83
C GLU A 209 14.75 12.25 23.47
N GLY A 210 16.06 12.47 23.68
CA GLY A 210 16.76 13.70 23.30
C GLY A 210 17.12 13.81 21.81
N GLY A 211 16.79 12.80 21.00
CA GLY A 211 17.03 12.78 19.56
C GLY A 211 18.41 12.29 19.12
N SER A 212 19.23 11.75 20.02
CA SER A 212 20.52 11.16 19.65
C SER A 212 20.31 9.80 18.99
N SER A 213 20.91 9.58 17.81
CA SER A 213 20.84 8.30 17.11
C SER A 213 21.46 7.15 17.92
N GLN A 214 20.75 6.03 17.93
CA GLN A 214 21.13 4.72 18.45
C GLN A 214 21.30 3.70 17.32
N GLY A 215 21.32 4.15 16.06
CA GLY A 215 21.53 3.33 14.88
C GLY A 215 20.26 3.01 14.08
N ILE A 216 20.47 2.63 12.82
CA ILE A 216 19.41 2.18 11.91
C ILE A 216 18.84 0.85 12.38
N ILE A 217 17.53 0.76 12.54
CA ILE A 217 16.81 -0.48 12.82
C ILE A 217 16.98 -1.43 11.63
N THR A 218 17.61 -2.57 11.84
CA THR A 218 17.80 -3.62 10.83
C THR A 218 16.86 -4.80 11.04
N ASP A 219 16.43 -5.03 12.28
CA ASP A 219 15.56 -6.16 12.63
C ASP A 219 14.78 -5.88 13.91
N ILE A 220 13.60 -6.51 14.05
CA ILE A 220 12.68 -6.32 15.16
C ILE A 220 12.06 -7.66 15.54
N ASP A 221 12.41 -8.15 16.73
CA ASP A 221 11.93 -9.41 17.29
C ASP A 221 10.95 -9.15 18.43
N LEU A 222 9.69 -9.58 18.25
CA LEU A 222 8.63 -9.46 19.26
C LEU A 222 8.50 -10.79 20.03
N HIS A 223 8.85 -10.80 21.31
CA HIS A 223 8.71 -11.97 22.19
C HIS A 223 7.44 -11.88 23.03
N ARG A 224 6.66 -12.97 23.04
CA ARG A 224 5.42 -13.11 23.82
C ARG A 224 5.54 -14.29 24.77
N SER A 225 5.22 -14.09 26.04
CA SER A 225 5.02 -15.17 27.02
C SER A 225 3.62 -15.76 26.88
N GLU A 226 3.45 -16.97 27.41
CA GLU A 226 2.14 -17.63 27.51
C GLU A 226 1.17 -16.89 28.45
N THR A 227 1.69 -16.01 29.32
CA THR A 227 0.91 -15.28 30.33
C THR A 227 0.32 -13.96 29.84
N THR A 228 0.81 -13.42 28.72
CA THR A 228 0.30 -12.17 28.15
C THR A 228 -0.98 -12.36 27.34
N GLN A 229 -1.86 -11.36 27.39
CA GLN A 229 -3.01 -11.28 26.48
C GLN A 229 -2.53 -11.44 25.03
N ARG A 230 -3.33 -12.10 24.18
CA ARG A 230 -3.02 -12.56 22.82
C ARG A 230 -2.36 -11.51 21.87
N TRP A 231 -2.38 -10.23 22.24
CA TRP A 231 -1.98 -9.10 21.42
C TRP A 231 -0.80 -8.28 21.95
N SER A 232 -0.33 -8.49 23.19
CA SER A 232 0.78 -7.73 23.77
C SER A 232 2.08 -8.52 23.73
N SER A 233 3.20 -7.82 23.48
CA SER A 233 4.53 -8.43 23.57
C SER A 233 5.14 -8.11 24.94
N ASP A 234 5.80 -9.06 25.58
CA ASP A 234 6.47 -8.83 26.86
C ASP A 234 7.80 -8.15 26.66
N HIS A 235 8.54 -8.61 25.65
CA HIS A 235 9.87 -8.16 25.34
C HIS A 235 9.98 -7.89 23.84
N VAL A 236 10.64 -6.78 23.51
CA VAL A 236 10.94 -6.40 22.14
C VAL A 236 12.43 -6.22 22.03
N THR A 237 12.99 -6.97 21.10
CA THR A 237 14.39 -6.91 20.72
C THR A 237 14.50 -6.09 19.44
N VAL A 238 15.27 -5.01 19.48
CA VAL A 238 15.55 -4.18 18.30
C VAL A 238 17.02 -4.32 17.95
N THR A 239 17.31 -4.85 16.77
CA THR A 239 18.68 -4.89 16.25
C THR A 239 18.89 -3.67 15.37
N THR A 240 19.97 -2.95 15.63
CA THR A 240 20.43 -1.83 14.81
C THR A 240 21.81 -2.12 14.22
N GLU A 241 22.24 -1.29 13.27
CA GLU A 241 23.61 -1.37 12.74
C GLU A 241 24.71 -1.14 13.79
N THR A 242 24.39 -0.47 14.91
CA THR A 242 25.34 -0.16 15.99
C THR A 242 25.24 -1.08 17.19
N GLY A 243 24.17 -1.89 17.31
CA GLY A 243 23.98 -2.78 18.44
C GLY A 243 22.56 -3.30 18.59
N LYS A 244 22.38 -4.15 19.60
CA LYS A 244 21.10 -4.77 19.95
C LYS A 244 20.54 -4.10 21.22
N TYR A 245 19.25 -3.78 21.20
CA TYR A 245 18.54 -3.12 22.29
C TYR A 245 17.35 -3.96 22.71
N GLU A 246 17.14 -4.09 24.03
CA GLU A 246 16.05 -4.87 24.60
C GLU A 246 15.12 -3.94 25.39
N TYR A 247 13.83 -4.04 25.13
CA TYR A 247 12.78 -3.23 25.72
C TYR A 247 11.68 -4.13 26.30
N ALA A 248 11.05 -3.72 27.39
CA ALA A 248 9.73 -4.25 27.73
C ALA A 248 8.71 -3.75 26.70
N GLY A 249 7.66 -4.53 26.39
CA GLY A 249 6.71 -4.17 25.32
C GLY A 249 6.04 -2.81 25.52
N LYS A 250 5.84 -2.39 26.78
CA LYS A 250 5.25 -1.08 27.13
C LYS A 250 6.26 0.06 27.21
N ASP A 251 7.56 -0.22 27.10
CA ASP A 251 8.58 0.83 27.13
C ASP A 251 8.39 1.76 25.94
N ARG A 252 8.72 3.04 26.16
CA ARG A 252 8.67 4.03 25.09
C ARG A 252 9.95 3.97 24.28
N VAL A 253 9.79 3.76 22.98
CA VAL A 253 10.86 3.88 22.00
C VAL A 253 10.60 5.09 21.13
N PHE A 254 11.68 5.70 20.64
CA PHE A 254 11.63 6.90 19.81
C PHE A 254 12.27 6.59 18.47
N VAL A 255 11.54 6.89 17.40
CA VAL A 255 11.97 6.61 16.03
C VAL A 255 11.94 7.90 15.24
N LEU A 256 13.04 8.21 14.57
CA LEU A 256 13.08 9.29 13.62
C LEU A 256 12.28 8.87 12.39
N THR A 257 11.21 9.59 12.08
CA THR A 257 10.27 9.21 11.01
C THR A 257 10.84 9.29 9.60
N ALA A 258 12.02 9.91 9.46
CA ALA A 258 12.76 9.95 8.21
C ALA A 258 13.64 8.70 8.05
N VAL A 259 13.60 8.09 6.87
CA VAL A 259 14.58 7.07 6.47
C VAL A 259 15.99 7.66 6.62
N ASN A 260 16.89 6.89 7.23
CA ASN A 260 18.24 7.34 7.55
C ASN A 260 19.00 7.84 6.30
N LYS A 261 19.80 8.90 6.47
CA LYS A 261 20.63 9.50 5.40
C LYS A 261 21.53 8.49 4.68
N ALA A 262 22.09 7.50 5.38
CA ALA A 262 22.89 6.43 4.80
C ALA A 262 22.07 5.49 3.92
N ALA A 263 20.85 5.13 4.32
CA ALA A 263 19.94 4.33 3.51
C ALA A 263 19.50 5.09 2.25
N ILE A 264 19.16 6.38 2.40
CA ILE A 264 18.90 7.27 1.25
C ILE A 264 20.12 7.34 0.33
N ALA A 265 21.33 7.50 0.87
CA ALA A 265 22.55 7.59 0.05
C ALA A 265 22.84 6.29 -0.71
N ARG A 266 22.63 5.11 -0.08
CA ARG A 266 22.75 3.81 -0.76
C ARG A 266 21.75 3.69 -1.90
N GLN A 267 20.49 4.08 -1.67
CA GLN A 267 19.45 4.01 -2.69
C GLN A 267 19.69 5.04 -3.81
N GLU A 268 20.14 6.24 -3.47
CA GLU A 268 20.52 7.26 -4.46
C GLU A 268 21.68 6.77 -5.32
N LYS A 269 22.70 6.15 -4.73
CA LYS A 269 23.78 5.50 -5.47
C LYS A 269 23.22 4.42 -6.41
N HIS A 270 22.30 3.58 -5.93
CA HIS A 270 21.67 2.57 -6.77
C HIS A 270 20.92 3.19 -7.96
N VAL A 271 20.19 4.30 -7.75
CA VAL A 271 19.53 5.03 -8.84
C VAL A 271 20.56 5.59 -9.83
N ARG A 272 21.66 6.16 -9.34
CA ARG A 272 22.77 6.66 -10.18
C ARG A 272 23.37 5.54 -11.03
N ASP A 273 23.67 4.40 -10.41
CA ASP A 273 24.19 3.21 -11.09
C ASP A 273 23.20 2.70 -12.16
N LEU A 274 21.90 2.66 -11.86
CA LEU A 274 20.84 2.24 -12.79
C LEU A 274 20.78 3.10 -14.05
N VAL A 275 20.92 4.42 -13.90
CA VAL A 275 20.85 5.34 -15.05
C VAL A 275 22.23 5.62 -15.65
N GLY A 276 23.32 5.10 -15.08
CA GLY A 276 24.69 5.38 -15.53
C GLY A 276 25.13 6.83 -15.25
N ALA A 277 24.66 7.43 -14.16
CA ALA A 277 25.19 8.69 -13.64
C ALA A 277 26.36 8.38 -12.69
N ALA A 278 27.50 9.06 -12.85
CA ALA A 278 28.65 8.92 -11.97
C ALA A 278 28.49 9.69 -10.64
#